data_AF-A0A7C9AWN1-F1
#
_entry.id   AF-A0A7C9AWN1-F1
#
_cell.length_a   1.000
_cell.length_b   1.000
_cell.length_c   1.000
_cell.angle_alpha   90.00
_cell.angle_beta   90.00
_cell.angle_gamma   90.00
#
_symmetry.space_group_name_H-M   'P 1'
#
loop_
_entity.id
_entity.type
_entity.pdbx_description
1 polymer ?
#
loop_
_entity_poly.entity_id
_entity_poly.type
_entity_poly.pdbx_seq_one_letter_code
_entity_poly.pdbx_strand_id
1 'polypeptide(L)'
;MTNYRWFTTFQVMTSQVDSDTKAREIVLEVCDTIVKRGGRLAGAGIVDILEKMEEDTKGLIFGKRTVVAMDGGLYENYPEYRGYLQDAVLELLGPELSQKIVIEHSKDGSGIGAALLAAANSKY
;
A
#
# COMPACT_ATOMS: atom_id res chain seq x y z
N MET A 1 9.34 10.40 15.03
CA MET A 1 10.72 10.73 14.61
C MET A 1 11.12 9.77 13.49
N THR A 2 10.80 10.08 12.22
CA THR A 2 11.15 9.21 11.08
C THR A 2 11.34 9.95 9.75
N ASN A 3 11.23 11.29 9.72
CA ASN A 3 11.14 12.07 8.47
C ASN A 3 12.48 12.44 7.81
N TYR A 4 13.63 12.07 8.37
CA TYR A 4 14.93 12.58 7.90
C TYR A 4 15.59 11.73 6.81
N ARG A 5 15.18 10.47 6.61
CA ARG A 5 15.90 9.55 5.72
C ARG A 5 15.64 9.82 4.23
N TRP A 6 14.44 10.28 3.88
CA TRP A 6 14.08 10.70 2.52
C TRP A 6 14.69 12.05 2.15
N PHE A 7 14.60 13.02 3.06
CA PHE A 7 15.28 14.31 2.89
C PHE A 7 16.77 14.10 2.63
N THR A 8 17.44 13.24 3.41
CA THR A 8 18.89 13.02 3.25
C THR A 8 19.22 12.31 1.93
N THR A 9 18.49 11.26 1.55
CA THR A 9 18.74 10.53 0.29
C THR A 9 18.49 11.39 -0.95
N PHE A 10 17.39 12.15 -0.95
CA PHE A 10 17.05 13.04 -2.06
C PHE A 10 17.98 14.28 -2.12
N GLN A 11 18.39 14.81 -0.96
CA GLN A 11 19.37 15.88 -0.88
C GLN A 11 20.76 15.43 -1.35
N VAL A 12 21.16 14.18 -1.10
CA VAL A 12 22.41 13.61 -1.64
C VAL A 12 22.32 13.41 -3.16
N MET A 13 21.20 12.90 -3.70
CA MET A 13 21.01 12.76 -5.15
C MET A 13 20.96 14.11 -5.89
N THR A 14 20.38 15.14 -5.28
CA THR A 14 20.30 16.49 -5.85
C THR A 14 21.52 17.35 -5.56
N SER A 15 22.41 16.94 -4.65
CA SER A 15 23.67 17.67 -4.35
C SER A 15 24.65 17.72 -5.53
N GLN A 16 24.47 16.85 -6.54
CA GLN A 16 25.24 16.88 -7.79
C GLN A 16 24.64 17.84 -8.83
N VAL A 17 23.51 18.47 -8.55
CA VAL A 17 22.82 19.43 -9.42
C VAL A 17 22.76 20.77 -8.70
N ASP A 18 23.40 21.81 -9.25
CA ASP A 18 23.26 23.18 -8.76
C ASP A 18 21.79 23.61 -8.91
N SER A 19 21.03 23.46 -7.82
CA SER A 19 19.59 23.70 -7.80
C SER A 19 19.19 24.49 -6.57
N ASP A 20 18.32 25.48 -6.78
CA ASP A 20 17.78 26.30 -5.72
C ASP A 20 17.07 25.44 -4.66
N THR A 21 17.22 25.79 -3.39
CA THR A 21 16.63 25.03 -2.27
C THR A 21 15.11 25.02 -2.37
N LYS A 22 14.50 26.13 -2.78
CA LYS A 22 13.04 26.21 -2.97
C LYS A 22 12.56 25.32 -4.11
N ALA A 23 13.33 25.22 -5.20
CA ALA A 23 13.00 24.33 -6.29
C ALA A 23 12.98 22.86 -5.84
N ARG A 24 13.92 22.45 -4.97
CA ARG A 24 13.95 21.10 -4.39
C ARG A 24 12.77 20.83 -3.45
N GLU A 25 12.38 21.82 -2.64
CA GLU A 25 11.19 21.72 -1.78
C GLU A 25 9.91 21.52 -2.60
N ILE A 26 9.73 22.30 -3.68
CA ILE A 26 8.56 22.16 -4.57
C ILE A 26 8.51 20.78 -5.21
N VAL A 27 9.65 20.24 -5.66
CA VAL A 27 9.71 18.89 -6.24
C VAL A 27 9.28 17.84 -5.23
N LEU A 28 9.75 17.93 -3.98
CA LEU A 28 9.35 17.00 -2.92
C LEU A 28 7.85 17.08 -2.64
N GLU A 29 7.27 18.28 -2.58
CA GLU A 29 5.84 18.48 -2.34
C GLU A 29 4.97 17.91 -3.47
N VAL A 30 5.38 18.10 -4.72
CA VAL A 30 4.69 17.53 -5.89
C VAL A 30 4.77 16.00 -5.86
N CYS A 31 5.95 15.43 -5.62
CA CYS A 31 6.12 13.99 -5.50
C CYS A 31 5.24 13.40 -4.38
N ASP A 32 5.25 14.01 -3.19
CA ASP A 32 4.42 13.57 -2.07
C ASP A 32 2.93 13.64 -2.42
N THR A 33 2.47 14.72 -3.07
CA THR A 33 1.08 14.86 -3.50
C THR A 33 0.65 13.76 -4.47
N ILE A 34 1.52 13.41 -5.43
CA ILE A 34 1.26 12.34 -6.40
C ILE A 34 1.18 10.98 -5.69
N VAL A 35 2.13 10.69 -4.81
CA VAL A 35 2.18 9.43 -4.07
C VAL A 35 0.98 9.31 -3.14
N LYS A 36 0.63 10.37 -2.42
CA LYS A 36 -0.53 10.44 -1.54
C LYS A 36 -1.83 10.16 -2.28
N ARG A 37 -2.03 10.80 -3.45
CA ARG A 37 -3.18 10.52 -4.31
C ARG A 37 -3.20 9.05 -4.73
N GLY A 38 -2.08 8.51 -5.19
CA GLY A 38 -1.98 7.11 -5.62
C GLY A 38 -2.27 6.11 -4.49
N GLY A 39 -1.70 6.33 -3.31
CA GLY A 39 -1.91 5.49 -2.13
C GLY A 39 -3.37 5.52 -1.66
N ARG A 40 -3.97 6.71 -1.58
CA ARG A 40 -5.37 6.85 -1.15
C ARG A 40 -6.36 6.24 -2.13
N LEU A 41 -6.15 6.39 -3.44
CA LEU A 41 -6.99 5.75 -4.45
C LEU A 41 -6.87 4.22 -4.42
N ALA A 42 -5.66 3.69 -4.23
CA ALA A 42 -5.46 2.25 -4.06
C ALA A 42 -6.16 1.72 -2.80
N GLY A 43 -6.07 2.46 -1.69
CA GLY A 43 -6.79 2.15 -0.45
C GLY A 43 -8.31 2.13 -0.65
N ALA A 44 -8.86 3.12 -1.36
CA ALA A 44 -10.28 3.15 -1.71
C ALA A 44 -10.72 1.95 -2.56
N GLY A 45 -9.91 1.54 -3.54
CA GLY A 45 -10.19 0.34 -4.34
C GLY A 45 -10.17 -0.96 -3.53
N ILE A 46 -9.28 -1.06 -2.53
CA ILE A 46 -9.29 -2.19 -1.58
C ILE A 46 -10.60 -2.20 -0.79
N VAL A 47 -11.01 -1.05 -0.25
CA VAL A 47 -12.27 -0.93 0.50
C VAL A 47 -13.47 -1.34 -0.36
N ASP A 48 -13.54 -0.87 -1.60
CA ASP A 48 -14.62 -1.21 -2.54
C ASP A 48 -14.72 -2.74 -2.77
N ILE A 49 -13.59 -3.42 -2.97
CA ILE A 49 -13.56 -4.89 -3.09
C ILE A 49 -14.07 -5.57 -1.81
N LEU A 50 -13.63 -5.09 -0.65
CA LEU A 50 -14.03 -5.64 0.65
C LEU A 50 -15.53 -5.45 0.91
N GLU A 51 -16.07 -4.27 0.63
CA GLU A 51 -17.50 -3.98 0.75
C GLU A 51 -18.31 -4.83 -0.23
N LYS A 52 -17.86 -4.94 -1.49
CA LYS A 52 -18.49 -5.78 -2.50
C LYS A 52 -18.59 -7.24 -2.06
N MET A 53 -17.53 -7.80 -1.47
CA MET A 53 -17.49 -9.17 -0.96
C MET A 53 -18.40 -9.36 0.26
N GLU A 54 -18.47 -8.36 1.15
CA GLU A 54 -19.37 -8.39 2.30
C GLU A 54 -20.85 -8.34 1.88
N GLU A 55 -21.17 -7.53 0.86
CA GLU A 55 -22.51 -7.47 0.28
C GLU A 55 -22.94 -8.81 -0.33
N ASP A 56 -22.03 -9.46 -1.08
CA ASP A 56 -22.29 -10.76 -1.69
C ASP A 56 -22.42 -11.87 -0.65
N THR A 57 -21.72 -11.77 0.48
CA THR A 57 -21.81 -12.73 1.58
C THR A 57 -21.64 -12.03 2.92
N LYS A 58 -22.76 -11.74 3.58
CA LYS A 58 -22.78 -11.07 4.90
C LYS A 58 -21.96 -11.84 5.93
N GLY A 59 -21.12 -11.10 6.66
CA GLY A 59 -20.21 -11.60 7.69
C GLY A 59 -18.91 -12.19 7.14
N LEU A 60 -18.71 -12.23 5.82
CA LEU A 60 -17.49 -12.80 5.23
C LEU A 60 -16.25 -11.98 5.55
N ILE A 61 -16.34 -10.65 5.45
CA ILE A 61 -15.21 -9.75 5.54
C ILE A 61 -15.13 -9.11 6.92
N PHE A 62 -16.25 -8.56 7.40
CA PHE A 62 -16.28 -7.82 8.67
C PHE A 62 -16.70 -8.69 9.87
N GLY A 63 -17.02 -9.97 9.66
CA GLY A 63 -17.30 -10.93 10.73
C GLY A 63 -16.06 -11.58 11.36
N LYS A 64 -14.90 -11.49 10.70
CA LYS A 64 -13.64 -12.12 11.13
C LYS A 64 -12.43 -11.28 10.70
N ARG A 65 -11.23 -11.71 11.08
CA ARG A 65 -9.98 -11.12 10.58
C ARG A 65 -9.82 -11.44 9.09
N THR A 66 -9.67 -10.40 8.29
CA THR A 66 -9.47 -10.47 6.84
C THR A 66 -8.08 -9.94 6.49
N VAL A 67 -7.38 -10.64 5.59
CA VAL A 67 -6.03 -10.27 5.16
C VAL A 67 -6.03 -9.92 3.69
N VAL A 68 -5.46 -8.77 3.34
CA VAL A 68 -5.20 -8.34 1.97
C VAL A 68 -3.71 -8.54 1.71
N ALA A 69 -3.37 -9.50 0.88
CA ALA A 69 -1.99 -9.74 0.46
C ALA A 69 -1.59 -8.72 -0.62
N MET A 70 -0.54 -7.95 -0.35
CA MET A 70 -0.01 -6.92 -1.24
C MET A 70 1.39 -7.33 -1.71
N ASP A 71 1.62 -7.24 -3.01
CA ASP A 71 2.92 -7.45 -3.63
C ASP A 71 3.24 -6.24 -4.53
N GLY A 72 4.52 -5.97 -4.75
CA GLY A 72 5.00 -4.93 -5.65
C GLY A 72 5.96 -3.93 -5.01
N GLY A 73 6.95 -3.51 -5.79
CA GLY A 73 8.07 -2.71 -5.32
C GLY A 73 7.68 -1.35 -4.72
N LEU A 74 6.56 -0.75 -5.14
CA LEU A 74 6.08 0.51 -4.56
C LEU A 74 5.59 0.32 -3.12
N TYR A 75 4.81 -0.74 -2.87
CA TYR A 75 4.35 -1.08 -1.53
C TYR A 75 5.50 -1.58 -0.65
N GLU A 76 6.46 -2.34 -1.20
CA GLU A 76 7.63 -2.84 -0.49
C GLU A 76 8.58 -1.72 -0.06
N ASN A 77 8.96 -0.85 -0.99
CA ASN A 77 10.11 0.04 -0.85
C ASN A 77 9.76 1.51 -0.54
N TYR A 78 8.48 1.90 -0.57
CA TYR A 78 8.06 3.29 -0.33
C TYR A 78 7.09 3.38 0.88
N PRO A 79 7.59 3.58 2.12
CA PRO A 79 6.79 3.53 3.35
C PRO A 79 5.67 4.57 3.41
N GLU A 80 5.85 5.76 2.84
CA GLU A 80 4.83 6.81 2.82
C GLU A 80 3.63 6.40 1.98
N TYR A 81 3.86 5.72 0.86
CA TYR A 81 2.79 5.16 0.02
C TYR A 81 1.99 4.13 0.79
N ARG A 82 2.68 3.24 1.52
CA ARG A 82 2.05 2.27 2.41
C ARG A 82 1.21 2.97 3.49
N GLY A 83 1.74 4.03 4.09
CA GLY A 83 1.03 4.85 5.07
C GLY A 83 -0.25 5.46 4.48
N TYR A 84 -0.15 6.16 3.35
CA TYR A 84 -1.31 6.78 2.69
C TYR A 84 -2.39 5.78 2.26
N LEU A 85 -1.99 4.58 1.86
CA LEU A 85 -2.91 3.50 1.54
C LEU A 85 -3.63 3.00 2.80
N GLN A 86 -2.89 2.72 3.88
CA GLN A 86 -3.46 2.26 5.14
C GLN A 86 -4.36 3.33 5.78
N ASP A 87 -3.97 4.60 5.71
CA ASP A 87 -4.77 5.74 6.20
C ASP A 87 -6.11 5.83 5.47
N ALA A 88 -6.13 5.65 4.14
CA ALA A 88 -7.36 5.66 3.37
C ALA A 88 -8.30 4.51 3.75
N VAL A 89 -7.77 3.30 3.97
CA VAL A 89 -8.55 2.15 4.42
C VAL A 89 -9.14 2.40 5.81
N LEU A 90 -8.34 2.95 6.73
CA LEU A 90 -8.78 3.33 8.07
C LEU A 90 -9.89 4.40 8.03
N GLU A 91 -9.72 5.43 7.20
CA GLU A 91 -10.65 6.55 7.08
C GLU A 91 -12.00 6.11 6.50
N LEU A 92 -12.00 5.27 5.46
CA LEU A 92 -13.22 4.85 4.77
C LEU A 92 -14.01 3.79 5.55
N LEU A 93 -13.33 2.83 6.19
CA LEU A 93 -13.99 1.78 6.97
C LEU A 93 -14.29 2.18 8.42
N GLY A 94 -13.61 3.21 8.92
CA GLY A 94 -13.64 3.59 10.33
C GLY A 94 -12.82 2.65 11.24
N PRO A 95 -12.61 3.05 12.50
CA PRO A 95 -11.69 2.37 13.42
C PRO A 95 -12.13 0.94 13.81
N GLU A 96 -13.44 0.66 13.86
CA GLU A 96 -13.94 -0.65 14.28
C GLU A 96 -13.76 -1.74 13.20
N LEU A 97 -14.03 -1.39 11.94
CA LEU A 97 -13.93 -2.34 10.83
C LEU A 97 -12.49 -2.48 10.34
N SER A 98 -11.74 -1.38 10.29
CA SER A 98 -10.33 -1.40 9.86
C SER A 98 -9.44 -2.27 10.74
N GLN A 99 -9.71 -2.40 12.05
CA GLN A 99 -8.98 -3.30 12.94
C GLN A 99 -9.07 -4.78 12.53
N LYS A 100 -10.10 -5.15 11.77
CA LYS A 100 -10.30 -6.51 11.25
C LYS A 100 -9.56 -6.74 9.94
N ILE A 101 -9.14 -5.68 9.26
CA ILE A 101 -8.44 -5.74 7.97
C ILE A 101 -6.95 -5.61 8.21
N VAL A 102 -6.17 -6.59 7.73
CA VAL A 102 -4.71 -6.54 7.80
C VAL A 102 -4.15 -6.58 6.39
N ILE A 103 -3.34 -5.57 6.06
CA ILE A 103 -2.67 -5.48 4.77
C ILE A 103 -1.25 -5.99 4.96
N GLU A 104 -0.96 -7.15 4.37
CA GLU A 104 0.31 -7.87 4.56
C GLU A 104 1.13 -7.86 3.27
N HIS A 105 2.43 -7.60 3.39
CA HIS A 105 3.33 -7.72 2.26
C HIS A 105 3.61 -9.20 1.96
N SER A 106 3.33 -9.64 0.73
CA SER A 106 3.56 -10.99 0.25
C SER A 106 4.59 -10.97 -0.87
N LYS A 107 5.84 -11.27 -0.53
CA LYS A 107 6.95 -11.28 -1.48
C LYS A 107 6.87 -12.51 -2.40
N ASP A 108 6.92 -12.28 -3.71
CA ASP A 108 6.87 -13.33 -4.73
C ASP A 108 5.61 -14.21 -4.64
N GLY A 109 4.50 -13.63 -4.17
CA GLY A 109 3.25 -14.35 -3.90
C GLY A 109 2.69 -15.03 -5.14
N SER A 110 2.90 -14.44 -6.32
CA SER A 110 2.48 -15.01 -7.60
C SER A 110 3.24 -16.29 -7.99
N GLY A 111 4.56 -16.33 -7.78
CA GLY A 111 5.40 -17.48 -8.09
C GLY A 111 5.08 -18.68 -7.19
N ILE A 112 5.01 -18.44 -5.87
CA ILE A 112 4.64 -19.48 -4.90
C ILE A 112 3.20 -19.93 -5.12
N GLY A 113 2.27 -19.00 -5.34
CA GLY A 113 0.87 -19.29 -5.62
C GLY A 113 0.68 -20.16 -6.86
N ALA A 114 1.42 -19.89 -7.95
CA ALA A 114 1.39 -20.70 -9.15
C ALA A 114 1.89 -22.14 -8.90
N ALA A 115 2.96 -22.30 -8.12
CA ALA A 115 3.48 -23.61 -7.74
C ALA A 115 2.48 -24.41 -6.88
N LEU A 116 1.84 -23.75 -5.91
CA LEU A 116 0.80 -24.36 -5.07
C LEU A 116 -0.41 -24.82 -5.88
N LEU A 117 -0.88 -23.98 -6.81
CA LEU A 117 -1.98 -24.34 -7.71
C LEU A 117 -1.61 -25.51 -8.61
N ALA A 118 -0.39 -25.55 -9.14
CA ALA A 118 0.09 -26.67 -9.95
C ALA A 118 0.16 -27.98 -9.15
N ALA A 119 0.63 -27.93 -7.89
CA ALA A 119 0.66 -29.08 -7.00
C ALA A 119 -0.74 -29.60 -6.66
N ALA A 120 -1.68 -28.71 -6.36
CA ALA A 120 -3.07 -29.09 -6.05
C ALA A 120 -3.85 -29.65 -7.25
N ASN A 121 -3.40 -29.35 -8.48
CA ASN A 121 -3.96 -29.86 -9.73
C ASN A 121 -3.03 -30.87 -10.43
N SER A 122 -2.08 -31.44 -9.68
CA SER A 122 -1.22 -32.49 -10.18
C SER A 122 -2.06 -33.73 -10.55
N LYS A 123 -1.62 -34.46 -11.57
CA LYS A 123 -2.22 -35.76 -11.93
C LYS A 123 -1.86 -36.88 -10.95
N TYR A 124 -1.07 -36.56 -9.92
CA TYR A 124 -0.53 -37.45 -8.90
C TYR A 124 -1.08 -37.05 -7.53
#